data_AF-A0A662IUR0-F1
#
_entry.id   AF-A0A662IUR0-F1
#
_cell.length_a   1.000
_cell.length_b   1.000
_cell.length_c   1.000
_cell.angle_alpha   90.00
_cell.angle_beta   90.00
_cell.angle_gamma   90.00
#
_symmetry.space_group_name_H-M   'P 1'
#
loop_
_entity.id
_entity.type
_entity.pdbx_description
1 polymer ?
#
loop_
_entity_poly.entity_id
_entity_poly.type
_entity_poly.pdbx_seq_one_letter_code
_entity_poly.pdbx_strand_id
1 'polypeptide(L)'
;MPKRVLILSPHTDDGSLGVGGTMYRLGRKGVKVVNVAFSLCRKSVPKEFPSDVHREEFLEACRRLGVEAIVLDYPNRVFPSIRQRICQEIYNLRLEYDPDVVFCPHIQDSHQDHWIVAREALSVFKRDTSILMYEIMFNCPTFT
;
A
#
# COMPACT_ATOMS: atom_id res chain seq x y z
N MET A 1 -7.79 2.54 -20.44
CA MET A 1 -7.70 2.84 -18.99
C MET A 1 -7.68 1.54 -18.24
N PRO A 2 -6.93 1.42 -17.12
CA PRO A 2 -6.98 0.22 -16.29
C PRO A 2 -8.39 0.02 -15.75
N LYS A 3 -8.83 -1.23 -15.66
CA LYS A 3 -10.10 -1.63 -15.05
C LYS A 3 -9.92 -1.94 -13.56
N ARG A 4 -8.75 -2.47 -13.19
CA ARG A 4 -8.42 -2.92 -11.83
C ARG A 4 -7.06 -2.38 -11.40
N VAL A 5 -7.03 -1.73 -10.25
CA VAL A 5 -5.83 -1.10 -9.70
C VAL A 5 -5.66 -1.53 -8.24
N LEU A 6 -4.45 -1.98 -7.92
CA LEU A 6 -4.08 -2.36 -6.56
C LEU A 6 -3.07 -1.36 -6.00
N ILE A 7 -3.33 -0.83 -4.82
CA ILE A 7 -2.40 0.04 -4.09
C ILE A 7 -1.84 -0.75 -2.91
N LEU A 8 -0.53 -0.93 -2.90
CA LEU A 8 0.19 -1.58 -1.82
C LEU A 8 0.75 -0.51 -0.88
N SER A 9 0.16 -0.40 0.31
CA SER A 9 0.49 0.61 1.32
C SER A 9 1.10 -0.10 2.54
N PRO A 10 2.43 -0.03 2.73
CA PRO A 10 3.08 -0.61 3.91
C PRO A 10 2.39 -0.23 5.23
N HIS A 11 2.01 1.04 5.36
CA HIS A 11 1.25 1.62 6.46
C HIS A 11 -0.05 2.28 5.97
N THR A 12 -0.90 2.67 6.91
CA THR A 12 -2.28 3.13 6.64
C THR A 12 -2.39 4.47 5.91
N ASP A 13 -1.36 5.30 5.96
CA ASP A 13 -1.31 6.63 5.36
C ASP A 13 -0.64 6.65 3.97
N ASP A 14 0.31 5.74 3.72
CA ASP A 14 1.15 5.69 2.51
C ASP A 14 0.36 5.85 1.20
N GLY A 15 -0.68 5.04 0.98
CA GLY A 15 -1.48 5.11 -0.24
C GLY A 15 -2.20 6.46 -0.41
N SER A 16 -2.70 7.03 0.69
CA SER A 16 -3.36 8.34 0.68
C SER A 16 -2.36 9.47 0.37
N LEU A 17 -1.18 9.42 0.98
CA LEU A 17 -0.12 10.42 0.79
C LEU A 17 0.54 10.32 -0.59
N GLY A 18 0.87 9.11 -1.04
CA GLY A 18 1.58 8.88 -2.29
C GLY A 18 0.69 8.96 -3.52
N VAL A 19 -0.54 8.43 -3.45
CA VAL A 19 -1.41 8.27 -4.64
C VAL A 19 -2.88 8.59 -4.41
N GLY A 20 -3.25 9.25 -3.31
CA GLY A 20 -4.66 9.55 -2.98
C GLY A 20 -5.41 10.32 -4.07
N GLY A 21 -4.76 11.30 -4.70
CA GLY A 21 -5.34 12.03 -5.83
C GLY A 21 -5.61 11.14 -7.05
N THR A 22 -4.72 10.20 -7.33
CA THR A 22 -4.88 9.21 -8.40
C THR A 22 -6.00 8.23 -8.08
N MET A 23 -6.04 7.71 -6.85
CA MET A 23 -7.09 6.82 -6.36
C MET A 23 -8.48 7.47 -6.53
N TYR A 24 -8.65 8.70 -6.06
CA TYR A 24 -9.91 9.44 -6.19
C TYR A 24 -10.33 9.63 -7.65
N ARG A 25 -9.39 10.02 -8.53
CA ARG A 25 -9.67 10.20 -9.96
C ARG A 25 -10.06 8.90 -10.66
N LEU A 26 -9.42 7.78 -10.30
CA LEU A 26 -9.72 6.47 -10.86
C LEU A 26 -11.07 5.95 -10.35
N GLY A 27 -11.35 6.05 -9.05
CA GLY A 27 -12.63 5.66 -8.45
C GLY A 27 -13.81 6.41 -9.10
N ARG A 28 -13.68 7.73 -9.32
CA ARG A 28 -14.70 8.53 -10.03
C ARG A 28 -14.95 8.12 -11.48
N LYS A 29 -14.02 7.38 -12.09
CA LYS A 29 -14.16 6.84 -13.45
C LYS A 29 -14.67 5.40 -13.47
N GLY A 30 -15.09 4.87 -12.32
CA GLY A 30 -15.60 3.49 -12.20
C GLY A 30 -14.51 2.42 -12.26
N VAL A 31 -13.24 2.78 -12.08
CA VAL A 31 -12.14 1.81 -11.98
C VAL A 31 -12.23 1.13 -10.61
N LYS A 32 -12.07 -0.20 -10.56
CA LYS A 32 -11.98 -0.92 -9.28
C LYS A 32 -10.60 -0.65 -8.67
N VAL A 33 -10.56 0.16 -7.62
CA VAL A 33 -9.34 0.49 -6.88
C VAL A 33 -9.41 -0.15 -5.50
N VAL A 34 -8.35 -0.86 -5.14
CA VAL A 34 -8.20 -1.54 -3.85
C VAL A 34 -6.96 -1.03 -3.16
N ASN A 35 -7.10 -0.48 -1.95
CA ASN A 35 -5.98 -0.04 -1.13
C ASN A 35 -5.72 -1.05 -0.01
N VAL A 36 -4.50 -1.56 0.06
CA VAL A 36 -4.09 -2.59 1.01
C VAL A 36 -3.13 -2.00 2.02
N ALA A 37 -3.55 -1.91 3.28
CA ALA A 37 -2.67 -1.58 4.41
C ALA A 37 -2.03 -2.85 4.98
N PHE A 38 -0.71 -2.95 4.89
CA PHE A 38 0.02 -4.12 5.41
C PHE A 38 0.15 -4.08 6.94
N SER A 39 0.31 -2.91 7.53
CA SER A 39 0.37 -2.73 8.98
C SER A 39 -0.54 -1.62 9.47
N LEU A 40 -1.15 -1.82 10.63
CA LEU A 40 -1.85 -0.77 11.39
C LEU A 40 -0.92 0.03 12.30
N CYS A 41 0.39 -0.28 12.34
CA CYS A 41 1.36 0.43 13.17
C CYS A 41 0.95 0.55 14.65
N ARG A 42 0.25 -0.46 15.19
CA ARG A 42 -0.33 -0.43 16.55
C ARG A 42 0.68 -0.09 17.65
N LYS A 43 1.93 -0.53 17.50
CA LYS A 43 3.02 -0.23 18.44
C LYS A 43 3.46 1.24 18.44
N SER A 44 3.09 1.98 17.40
CA SER A 44 3.36 3.41 17.25
C SER A 44 2.21 4.28 17.77
N VAL A 45 1.05 3.69 18.12
CA VAL A 45 -0.09 4.42 18.66
C VAL A 45 0.21 4.87 20.09
N PRO A 46 0.15 6.18 20.40
CA PRO A 46 0.29 6.66 21.77
C PRO A 46 -0.80 6.09 22.69
N LYS A 47 -0.48 5.87 23.97
CA LYS A 47 -1.36 5.13 24.91
C LYS A 47 -2.70 5.83 25.19
N GLU A 48 -2.76 7.13 24.96
CA GLU A 48 -3.95 7.96 25.08
C GLU A 48 -4.98 7.75 23.96
N PHE A 49 -4.60 7.11 22.85
CA PHE A 49 -5.49 6.81 21.74
C PHE A 49 -5.90 5.33 21.71
N PRO A 50 -7.07 5.00 21.14
CA PRO A 50 -7.47 3.61 20.90
C PRO A 50 -6.45 2.88 20.03
N SER A 51 -6.15 1.61 20.37
CA SER A 51 -5.17 0.79 19.62
C SER A 51 -5.53 0.55 18.15
N ASP A 52 -6.78 0.80 17.77
CA ASP A 52 -7.33 0.64 16.43
C ASP A 52 -7.52 1.96 15.68
N VAL A 53 -7.06 3.09 16.22
CA VAL A 53 -7.28 4.43 15.62
C VAL A 53 -6.86 4.48 14.14
N HIS A 54 -5.68 3.96 13.79
CA HIS A 54 -5.20 3.94 12.41
C HIS A 54 -6.08 3.08 11.49
N ARG A 55 -6.74 2.03 12.01
CA ARG A 55 -7.67 1.21 11.23
C ARG A 55 -8.90 2.03 10.86
N GLU A 56 -9.47 2.73 11.83
CA GLU A 56 -10.64 3.57 11.62
C GLU A 56 -10.35 4.70 10.64
N GLU A 57 -9.20 5.38 10.82
CA GLU A 57 -8.72 6.42 9.91
C GLU A 57 -8.50 5.91 8.49
N PHE A 58 -7.87 4.74 8.33
CA PHE A 58 -7.65 4.12 7.03
C PHE A 58 -8.96 3.81 6.29
N LEU A 59 -9.91 3.20 6.99
CA LEU A 59 -11.21 2.85 6.42
C LEU A 59 -12.00 4.10 6.03
N GLU A 60 -11.99 5.13 6.87
CA GLU A 60 -12.63 6.41 6.58
C GLU A 60 -11.97 7.12 5.39
N ALA A 61 -10.64 7.11 5.30
CA ALA A 61 -9.90 7.67 4.17
C ALA A 61 -10.28 6.95 2.85
N CYS A 62 -10.26 5.61 2.84
CA CYS A 62 -10.64 4.84 1.67
C CYS A 62 -12.11 5.08 1.27
N ARG A 63 -13.02 5.17 2.25
CA ARG A 63 -14.43 5.51 2.02
C ARG A 63 -14.59 6.87 1.36
N ARG A 64 -13.85 7.89 1.81
CA ARG A 64 -13.86 9.24 1.21
C ARG A 64 -13.27 9.27 -0.20
N LEU A 65 -12.25 8.45 -0.44
CA LEU A 65 -11.64 8.30 -1.76
C LEU A 65 -12.51 7.47 -2.72
N GLY A 66 -13.52 6.76 -2.22
CA GLY A 66 -14.40 5.91 -3.00
C GLY A 66 -13.71 4.64 -3.49
N VAL A 67 -12.84 4.06 -2.66
CA VAL A 67 -12.06 2.86 -2.98
C VAL A 67 -12.27 1.76 -1.95
N GLU A 68 -12.00 0.52 -2.36
CA GLU A 68 -12.03 -0.65 -1.47
C GLU A 68 -10.81 -0.66 -0.54
N ALA A 69 -10.98 -1.13 0.68
CA ALA A 69 -9.95 -1.15 1.72
C ALA A 69 -9.70 -2.56 2.23
N ILE A 70 -8.43 -2.96 2.30
CA ILE A 70 -7.98 -4.23 2.88
C ILE A 70 -6.96 -3.94 3.97
N VAL A 71 -7.07 -4.63 5.10
CA VAL A 71 -6.17 -4.50 6.25
C VAL A 71 -5.61 -5.87 6.61
N LEU A 72 -4.29 -6.02 6.55
CA LEU A 72 -3.57 -7.28 6.83
C LEU A 72 -3.02 -7.35 8.27
N ASP A 73 -2.79 -6.20 8.90
CA ASP A 73 -2.36 -6.03 10.31
C ASP A 73 -1.08 -6.81 10.70
N TYR A 74 -0.07 -6.80 9.83
CA TYR A 74 1.27 -7.23 10.21
C TYR A 74 1.90 -6.25 11.21
N PRO A 75 2.77 -6.70 12.13
CA PRO A 75 3.52 -5.79 12.98
C PRO A 75 4.45 -4.91 12.14
N ASN A 76 4.51 -3.61 12.45
CA ASN A 76 5.43 -2.68 11.78
C ASN A 76 6.89 -2.89 12.24
N ARG A 77 7.83 -2.42 11.42
CA ARG A 77 9.30 -2.47 11.62
C ARG A 77 9.92 -3.87 11.61
N VAL A 78 9.14 -4.90 11.26
CA VAL A 78 9.63 -6.28 11.18
C VAL A 78 9.46 -6.89 9.80
N PHE A 79 9.02 -6.13 8.79
CA PHE A 79 8.80 -6.69 7.45
C PHE A 79 10.03 -7.41 6.88
N PRO A 80 11.28 -6.95 7.10
CA PRO A 80 12.45 -7.69 6.67
C PRO A 80 12.54 -9.12 7.23
N SER A 81 12.13 -9.36 8.48
CA SER A 81 12.18 -10.70 9.09
C SER A 81 11.03 -11.59 8.64
N ILE A 82 9.91 -11.00 8.17
CA ILE A 82 8.75 -11.72 7.64
C ILE A 82 8.60 -11.60 6.12
N ARG A 83 9.68 -11.23 5.41
CA ARG A 83 9.69 -10.96 3.96
C ARG A 83 8.95 -12.00 3.13
N GLN A 84 9.18 -13.29 3.39
CA GLN A 84 8.54 -14.36 2.63
C GLN A 84 7.01 -14.41 2.81
N ARG A 85 6.51 -14.05 4.00
CA ARG A 85 5.06 -13.96 4.25
C ARG A 85 4.46 -12.79 3.46
N ILE A 86 5.14 -11.63 3.46
CA ILE A 86 4.75 -10.46 2.68
C ILE A 86 4.73 -10.78 1.17
N CYS A 87 5.76 -11.48 0.67
CA CYS A 87 5.82 -11.95 -0.71
C CYS A 87 4.62 -12.84 -1.06
N GLN A 88 4.30 -13.81 -0.19
CA GLN A 88 3.16 -14.70 -0.39
C GLN A 88 1.84 -13.95 -0.37
N GLU A 89 1.68 -12.96 0.52
CA GLU A 89 0.48 -12.13 0.59
C GLU A 89 0.28 -11.30 -0.68
N ILE A 90 1.35 -10.67 -1.17
CA ILE A 90 1.33 -9.93 -2.44
C ILE A 90 0.99 -10.87 -3.62
N TYR A 91 1.51 -12.10 -3.61
CA TYR A 91 1.16 -13.10 -4.61
C TYR A 91 -0.33 -13.50 -4.55
N ASN A 92 -0.87 -13.69 -3.35
CA ASN A 92 -2.30 -14.00 -3.17
C ASN A 92 -3.17 -12.84 -3.68
N LEU A 93 -2.83 -11.60 -3.35
CA LEU A 93 -3.51 -10.40 -3.86
C LEU A 93 -3.43 -10.31 -5.39
N ARG A 94 -2.29 -10.69 -5.99
CA ARG A 94 -2.18 -10.78 -7.46
C ARG A 94 -3.20 -11.75 -8.04
N LEU A 95 -3.32 -12.95 -7.46
CA LEU A 95 -4.26 -13.97 -7.94
C LEU A 95 -5.73 -13.56 -7.72
N GLU A 96 -6.04 -12.95 -6.59
CA GLU A 96 -7.40 -12.56 -6.22
C GLU A 96 -7.91 -11.37 -7.04
N TYR A 97 -7.08 -10.34 -7.22
CA TYR A 97 -7.51 -9.09 -7.85
C TYR A 97 -7.13 -8.96 -9.33
N ASP A 98 -6.14 -9.73 -9.79
CA ASP A 98 -5.63 -9.70 -11.17
C ASP A 98 -5.48 -8.26 -11.72
N PRO A 99 -4.67 -7.39 -11.07
CA PRO A 99 -4.65 -5.97 -11.37
C PRO A 99 -3.96 -5.65 -12.70
N ASP A 100 -4.47 -4.65 -13.42
CA ASP A 100 -3.83 -4.12 -14.63
C ASP A 100 -2.65 -3.20 -14.26
N VAL A 101 -2.78 -2.51 -13.12
CA VAL A 101 -1.78 -1.61 -12.55
C VAL A 101 -1.64 -1.87 -11.05
N VAL A 102 -0.40 -1.94 -10.57
CA VAL A 102 -0.07 -1.93 -9.15
C VAL A 102 0.73 -0.67 -8.80
N PHE A 103 0.36 -0.03 -7.70
CA PHE A 103 1.12 1.04 -7.08
C PHE A 103 1.83 0.51 -5.83
N CYS A 104 3.13 0.77 -5.70
CA CYS A 104 3.91 0.41 -4.52
C CYS A 104 4.87 1.55 -4.14
N PRO A 105 5.48 1.54 -2.94
CA PRO A 105 6.49 2.54 -2.58
C PRO A 105 7.67 2.55 -3.55
N HIS A 106 8.32 3.70 -3.67
CA HIS A 106 9.55 3.82 -4.43
C HIS A 106 10.68 2.98 -3.84
N ILE A 107 11.49 2.37 -4.70
CA ILE A 107 12.59 1.48 -4.28
C ILE A 107 13.72 2.19 -3.52
N GLN A 108 13.80 3.52 -3.63
CA GLN A 108 14.76 4.36 -2.90
C GLN A 108 14.13 5.07 -1.68
N ASP A 109 12.91 4.69 -1.28
CA ASP A 109 12.38 5.07 0.05
C ASP A 109 13.42 4.72 1.13
N SER A 110 13.47 5.39 2.28
CA SER A 110 14.44 5.12 3.35
C SER A 110 13.91 4.19 4.44
N HIS A 111 12.60 3.90 4.44
CA HIS A 111 11.94 3.08 5.44
C HIS A 111 12.00 1.59 5.09
N GLN A 112 12.49 0.77 6.02
CA GLN A 112 12.76 -0.65 5.77
C GLN A 112 11.52 -1.48 5.39
N ASP A 113 10.34 -1.13 5.93
CA ASP A 113 9.10 -1.81 5.56
C ASP A 113 8.71 -1.53 4.10
N HIS A 114 9.00 -0.32 3.60
CA HIS A 114 8.68 0.10 2.23
C HIS A 114 9.55 -0.65 1.23
N TRP A 115 10.83 -0.87 1.56
CA TRP A 115 11.74 -1.69 0.75
C TRP A 115 11.20 -3.07 0.48
N ILE A 116 10.63 -3.71 1.50
CA ILE A 116 10.13 -5.09 1.38
C ILE A 116 8.92 -5.11 0.46
N VAL A 117 7.92 -4.26 0.70
CA VAL A 117 6.72 -4.22 -0.15
C VAL A 117 7.08 -3.86 -1.60
N ALA A 118 7.95 -2.87 -1.82
CA ALA A 118 8.36 -2.45 -3.16
C ALA A 118 9.09 -3.57 -3.93
N ARG A 119 10.08 -4.23 -3.30
CA ARG A 119 10.86 -5.30 -3.94
C ARG A 119 10.04 -6.55 -4.21
N GLU A 120 9.16 -6.92 -3.28
CA GLU A 120 8.28 -8.07 -3.48
C GLU A 120 7.20 -7.78 -4.53
N ALA A 121 6.66 -6.55 -4.60
CA ALA A 121 5.78 -6.13 -5.68
C ALA A 121 6.45 -6.27 -7.05
N LEU A 122 7.70 -5.78 -7.19
CA LEU A 122 8.49 -5.97 -8.41
C LEU A 122 8.65 -7.44 -8.77
N SER A 123 8.97 -8.30 -7.80
CA SER A 123 9.16 -9.73 -8.04
C SER A 123 7.88 -10.43 -8.52
N VAL A 124 6.74 -10.10 -7.89
CA VAL A 124 5.45 -10.74 -8.10
C VAL A 124 4.76 -10.27 -9.40
N PHE A 125 4.86 -8.98 -9.73
CA PHE A 125 4.07 -8.36 -10.82
C PHE A 125 4.82 -8.16 -12.16
N LYS A 126 6.11 -8.50 -12.25
CA LYS A 126 7.03 -8.20 -13.39
C LYS A 126 6.63 -8.60 -14.82
N ARG A 127 5.53 -9.31 -15.06
CA ARG A 127 5.18 -9.83 -16.40
C ARG A 127 3.99 -9.13 -17.03
N ASP A 128 2.85 -9.16 -16.33
CA ASP A 128 1.55 -8.88 -16.94
C ASP A 128 0.84 -7.67 -16.32
N THR A 129 1.48 -7.00 -15.35
CA THR A 129 0.93 -5.87 -14.61
C THR A 129 1.86 -4.67 -14.75
N SER A 130 1.31 -3.50 -15.04
CA SER A 130 2.09 -2.26 -15.01
C SER A 130 2.41 -1.90 -13.56
N ILE A 131 3.68 -1.66 -13.26
CA ILE A 131 4.13 -1.30 -11.91
C ILE A 131 4.46 0.19 -11.91
N LEU A 132 3.80 0.94 -11.03
CA LEU A 132 4.08 2.34 -10.77
C LEU A 132 4.52 2.51 -9.32
N MET A 133 5.51 3.35 -9.10
CA MET A 133 6.04 3.61 -7.76
C MET A 133 5.65 5.00 -7.30
N TYR A 134 5.29 5.13 -6.02
CA TYR A 134 4.99 6.41 -5.41
C TYR A 134 6.04 6.77 -4.36
N GLU A 135 6.27 8.07 -4.25
CA GLU A 135 7.18 8.64 -3.27
C GLU A 135 6.42 9.10 -2.03
N ILE A 136 7.11 9.10 -0.90
CA ILE A 136 6.71 9.80 0.30
C ILE A 136 7.76 10.87 0.54
N MET A 137 7.33 12.13 0.57
CA MET A 137 8.18 13.34 0.44
C MET A 137 9.41 13.36 1.36
N PHE A 138 9.35 12.71 2.52
CA PHE A 138 10.44 12.69 3.51
C PHE A 138 11.30 11.44 3.46
N ASN A 139 10.86 10.41 2.72
CA ASN A 139 11.54 9.12 2.64
C ASN A 139 12.45 8.99 1.42
N CYS A 140 12.21 9.78 0.37
CA CYS A 140 13.03 9.81 -0.84
C CYS A 140 13.82 11.15 -0.91
N PRO A 141 14.95 11.27 -0.19
CA PRO A 141 15.66 12.56 -0.04
C PRO A 141 16.43 12.99 -1.30
N THR A 142 16.49 12.16 -2.34
CA THR A 142 17.27 12.40 -3.55
C THR A 142 16.36 12.45 -4.77
N PHE A 143 16.37 13.58 -5.47
CA PHE A 143 15.88 13.66 -6.85
C PHE A 143 17.07 13.33 -7.76
N THR A 144 17.27 12.04 -8.07
CA THR A 144 18.27 11.61 -9.05
C THR A 144 17.67 11.54 -10.44
#